data_AF-A0A6B3EEE2-F1
#
_entry.id   AF-A0A6B3EEE2-F1
#
_cell.length_a   1.000
_cell.length_b   1.000
_cell.length_c   1.000
_cell.angle_alpha   90.00
_cell.angle_beta   90.00
_cell.angle_gamma   90.00
#
_symmetry.space_group_name_H-M   'P 1'
#
loop_
_entity.id
_entity.type
_entity.pdbx_description
1 polymer ?
#
loop_
_entity_poly.entity_id
_entity_poly.type
_entity_poly.pdbx_seq_one_letter_code
_entity_poly.pdbx_strand_id
1 'polypeptide(L)'
;MKRIGIIGVGEIGRALVEGLRDPAGPTPEVFLSPRGARTSAELSERYEGVHVCTDNQQVADRSELVIVAVRRQDRHEALAGLRVDRSKVVLNVMAGVTNDDLRSVLTTDTTRTTRATRTAPATEATLVRAIPLPSVRERSSVTVTYPSHPAVDTFFEQLGGALPVADEAAFDVFSALTGTLTTHYAYLATLTSWAAGHGIPAHDAEHYVRGLFQAVGRALGDETRSLQKLSADHETPRGNNERIRTTWFDETNATTLSSTLDDLLSDLRHPPDHAHPRTTP
;
A
#
# COMPACT_ATOMS: atom_id res chain seq x y z
N MET A 1 -15.23 -1.23 -14.16
CA MET A 1 -15.75 -0.06 -13.43
C MET A 1 -15.45 1.18 -14.24
N LYS A 2 -16.35 2.18 -14.25
CA LYS A 2 -16.20 3.38 -15.10
C LYS A 2 -15.85 4.63 -14.30
N ARG A 3 -16.19 4.68 -13.02
CA ARG A 3 -16.04 5.86 -12.15
C ARG A 3 -15.44 5.48 -10.82
N ILE A 4 -14.28 6.04 -10.50
CA ILE A 4 -13.50 5.71 -9.31
C ILE A 4 -13.29 6.99 -8.49
N GLY A 5 -13.56 6.92 -7.19
CA GLY A 5 -13.33 8.01 -6.25
C GLY A 5 -12.12 7.69 -5.39
N ILE A 6 -11.25 8.67 -5.15
CA ILE A 6 -10.09 8.52 -4.27
C ILE A 6 -10.13 9.62 -3.21
N ILE A 7 -10.33 9.19 -1.97
CA ILE A 7 -10.28 10.03 -0.77
C ILE A 7 -8.90 9.87 -0.15
N GLY A 8 -8.06 10.89 -0.29
CA GLY A 8 -6.64 10.87 0.07
C GLY A 8 -5.73 10.71 -1.15
N VAL A 9 -5.11 11.81 -1.59
CA VAL A 9 -4.25 11.85 -2.79
C VAL A 9 -2.77 11.95 -2.39
N GLY A 10 -2.35 11.03 -1.52
CA GLY A 10 -0.94 10.80 -1.19
C GLY A 10 -0.23 9.96 -2.25
N GLU A 11 0.89 9.33 -1.90
CA GLU A 11 1.67 8.50 -2.84
C GLU A 11 0.84 7.36 -3.44
N ILE A 12 0.07 6.63 -2.62
CA ILE A 12 -0.78 5.53 -3.10
C ILE A 12 -1.89 6.05 -4.02
N GLY A 13 -2.60 7.12 -3.61
CA GLY A 13 -3.65 7.72 -4.44
C GLY A 13 -3.12 8.17 -5.80
N ARG A 14 -1.93 8.81 -5.81
CA ARG A 14 -1.22 9.19 -7.03
C ARG A 14 -0.86 7.98 -7.89
N ALA A 15 -0.26 6.95 -7.29
CA ALA A 15 0.16 5.75 -8.00
C ALA A 15 -1.02 5.01 -8.65
N LEU A 16 -2.17 4.94 -7.96
CA LEU A 16 -3.40 4.39 -8.53
C LEU A 16 -3.89 5.20 -9.72
N VAL A 17 -3.89 6.55 -9.64
CA VAL A 17 -4.29 7.40 -10.77
C VAL A 17 -3.40 7.16 -11.98
N GLU A 18 -2.08 7.15 -11.78
CA GLU A 18 -1.08 6.97 -12.83
C GLU A 18 -1.18 5.55 -13.43
N GLY A 19 -1.34 4.52 -12.60
CA GLY A 19 -1.50 3.13 -13.03
C GLY A 19 -2.77 2.89 -13.86
N LEU A 20 -3.81 3.70 -13.67
CA LEU A 20 -5.05 3.64 -14.46
C LEU A 20 -4.94 4.27 -15.85
N ARG A 21 -3.86 4.99 -16.17
CA ARG A 21 -3.69 5.69 -17.46
C ARG A 21 -3.09 4.78 -18.52
N ASP A 22 -3.71 3.61 -18.73
CA ASP A 22 -3.31 2.70 -19.80
C ASP A 22 -3.59 3.30 -21.17
N PRO A 23 -2.58 3.57 -22.01
CA PRO A 23 -2.85 4.00 -23.38
C PRO A 23 -3.57 2.91 -24.21
N ALA A 24 -3.51 1.63 -23.79
CA ALA A 24 -4.11 0.51 -24.52
C ALA A 24 -5.50 0.07 -23.99
N GLY A 25 -5.99 0.67 -22.90
CA GLY A 25 -7.17 0.20 -22.17
C GLY A 25 -8.23 1.28 -21.92
N PRO A 26 -9.46 0.87 -21.54
CA PRO A 26 -10.49 1.82 -21.16
C PRO A 26 -10.06 2.58 -19.91
N THR A 27 -9.95 3.90 -20.01
CA THR A 27 -9.56 4.77 -18.90
C THR A 27 -10.80 5.21 -18.11
N PRO A 28 -10.93 4.87 -16.81
CA PRO A 28 -12.06 5.31 -16.01
C PRO A 28 -11.97 6.80 -15.67
N GLU A 29 -13.13 7.42 -15.44
CA GLU A 29 -13.17 8.72 -14.77
C GLU A 29 -12.71 8.57 -13.32
N VAL A 30 -11.88 9.50 -12.86
CA VAL A 30 -11.39 9.52 -11.48
C VAL A 30 -11.77 10.83 -10.80
N PHE A 31 -12.34 10.71 -9.61
CA PHE A 31 -12.77 11.82 -8.76
C PHE A 31 -11.89 11.89 -7.52
N LEU A 32 -11.13 12.97 -7.38
CA LEU A 32 -10.14 13.15 -6.33
C LEU A 32 -10.67 14.06 -5.22
N SER A 33 -10.42 13.70 -3.97
CA SER A 33 -10.66 14.59 -2.84
C SER A 33 -9.77 15.85 -2.92
N PRO A 34 -10.24 17.01 -2.41
CA PRO A 34 -9.50 18.27 -2.48
C PRO A 34 -8.30 18.34 -1.52
N ARG A 35 -8.27 17.53 -0.46
CA ARG A 35 -7.14 17.48 0.50
C ARG A 35 -5.91 16.88 -0.20
N GLY A 36 -4.79 17.60 -0.17
CA GLY A 36 -3.65 17.33 -1.05
C GLY A 36 -3.70 18.12 -2.36
N ALA A 37 -4.26 19.34 -2.32
CA ALA A 37 -4.59 20.19 -3.47
C ALA A 37 -3.51 20.26 -4.57
N ARG A 38 -2.22 20.32 -4.20
CA ARG A 38 -1.13 20.30 -5.16
C ARG A 38 -1.14 19.02 -6.01
N THR A 39 -1.10 17.85 -5.38
CA THR A 39 -1.08 16.56 -6.09
C THR A 39 -2.37 16.36 -6.89
N SER A 40 -3.53 16.70 -6.31
CA SER A 40 -4.82 16.58 -7.01
C SER A 40 -4.89 17.48 -8.24
N ALA A 41 -4.41 18.73 -8.14
CA ALA A 41 -4.35 19.67 -9.26
C ALA A 41 -3.38 19.17 -10.34
N GLU A 42 -2.15 18.80 -9.97
CA GLU A 42 -1.14 18.23 -10.88
C GLU A 42 -1.69 17.03 -11.67
N LEU A 43 -2.43 16.13 -11.00
CA LEU A 43 -3.03 14.96 -11.65
C LEU A 43 -4.18 15.32 -12.58
N SER A 44 -5.04 16.27 -12.19
CA SER A 44 -6.16 16.73 -13.03
C SER A 44 -5.71 17.50 -14.27
N GLU A 45 -4.63 18.27 -14.16
CA GLU A 45 -4.04 18.99 -15.30
C GLU A 45 -3.34 18.02 -16.26
N ARG A 46 -2.71 16.97 -15.71
CA ARG A 46 -1.92 16.02 -16.49
C ARG A 46 -2.76 14.98 -17.23
N TYR A 47 -3.90 14.57 -16.69
CA TYR A 47 -4.66 13.43 -17.18
C TYR A 47 -6.12 13.75 -17.47
N GLU A 48 -6.56 13.48 -18.70
CA GLU A 48 -7.97 13.55 -19.07
C GLU A 48 -8.82 12.57 -18.23
N GLY A 49 -10.03 13.02 -17.87
CA GLY A 49 -10.95 12.25 -17.03
C GLY A 49 -10.58 12.20 -15.55
N VAL A 50 -9.60 12.99 -15.10
CA VAL A 50 -9.29 13.18 -13.67
C VAL A 50 -9.85 14.52 -13.21
N HIS A 51 -10.72 14.48 -12.20
CA HIS A 51 -11.45 15.64 -11.71
C HIS A 51 -11.20 15.84 -10.22
N VAL A 52 -10.95 17.08 -9.80
CA VAL A 52 -10.90 17.44 -8.38
C VAL A 52 -12.30 17.82 -7.90
N CYS A 53 -12.78 17.14 -6.86
CA CYS A 53 -14.08 17.41 -6.24
C CYS A 53 -14.00 18.50 -5.17
N THR A 54 -15.14 19.10 -4.82
CA THR A 54 -15.25 20.13 -3.78
C THR A 54 -15.06 19.59 -2.37
N ASP A 55 -15.43 18.33 -2.16
CA ASP A 55 -15.35 17.63 -0.87
C ASP A 55 -15.37 16.11 -1.07
N ASN A 56 -15.23 15.37 0.03
CA ASN A 56 -15.22 13.90 0.02
C ASN A 56 -16.60 13.29 -0.29
N GLN A 57 -17.69 14.01 0.00
CA GLN A 57 -19.04 13.52 -0.31
C GLN A 57 -19.26 13.52 -1.82
N GLN A 58 -18.85 14.57 -2.52
CA GLN A 58 -18.92 14.63 -3.98
C GLN A 58 -18.06 13.54 -4.64
N VAL A 59 -16.90 13.19 -4.06
CA VAL A 59 -16.10 12.02 -4.50
C VAL A 59 -16.92 10.74 -4.38
N ALA A 60 -17.51 10.50 -3.21
CA ALA A 60 -18.33 9.31 -2.99
C ALA A 60 -19.51 9.28 -3.97
N ASP A 61 -20.26 10.37 -4.11
CA ASP A 61 -21.48 10.47 -4.91
C ASP A 61 -21.25 10.14 -6.39
N ARG A 62 -20.13 10.62 -6.97
CA ARG A 62 -19.80 10.44 -8.40
C ARG A 62 -19.19 9.07 -8.74
N SER A 63 -18.90 8.24 -7.74
CA SER A 63 -18.08 7.04 -7.91
C SER A 63 -18.84 5.73 -7.71
N GLU A 64 -18.41 4.69 -8.41
CA GLU A 64 -18.86 3.29 -8.23
C GLU A 64 -17.99 2.55 -7.21
N LEU A 65 -16.68 2.83 -7.26
CA LEU A 65 -15.66 2.38 -6.30
C LEU A 65 -15.13 3.59 -5.55
N VAL A 66 -15.18 3.57 -4.22
CA VAL A 66 -14.63 4.63 -3.36
C VAL A 66 -13.40 4.10 -2.65
N ILE A 67 -12.22 4.60 -3.02
CA ILE A 67 -10.94 4.24 -2.43
C ILE A 67 -10.64 5.21 -1.28
N VAL A 68 -10.45 4.66 -0.09
CA VAL A 68 -10.07 5.40 1.11
C VAL A 68 -8.57 5.21 1.36
N ALA A 69 -7.80 6.22 1.02
CA ALA A 69 -6.34 6.25 1.03
C ALA A 69 -5.78 7.39 1.91
N VAL A 70 -6.46 7.67 3.03
CA VAL A 70 -6.01 8.65 4.02
C VAL A 70 -5.05 8.00 5.03
N ARG A 71 -4.32 8.80 5.79
CA ARG A 71 -3.47 8.27 6.86
C ARG A 71 -4.32 7.82 8.04
N ARG A 72 -3.91 6.74 8.73
CA ARG A 72 -4.62 6.19 9.90
C ARG A 72 -5.01 7.26 10.91
N GLN A 73 -4.09 8.18 11.22
CA GLN A 73 -4.31 9.26 12.19
C GLN A 73 -5.32 10.33 11.73
N ASP A 74 -5.49 10.52 10.42
CA ASP A 74 -6.36 11.56 9.85
C ASP A 74 -7.78 11.03 9.55
N ARG A 75 -8.01 9.71 9.70
CA ARG A 75 -9.22 9.04 9.21
C ARG A 75 -10.53 9.59 9.78
N HIS A 76 -10.56 9.92 11.07
CA HIS A 76 -11.76 10.43 11.73
C HIS A 76 -12.15 11.80 11.19
N GLU A 77 -11.18 12.69 11.03
CA GLU A 77 -11.39 14.03 10.47
C GLU A 77 -11.77 13.95 8.99
N ALA A 78 -11.05 13.15 8.20
CA ALA A 78 -11.24 13.08 6.75
C ALA A 78 -12.55 12.40 6.35
N LEU A 79 -13.03 11.43 7.13
CA LEU A 79 -14.24 10.67 6.83
C LEU A 79 -15.47 11.18 7.61
N ALA A 80 -15.30 12.28 8.34
CA ALA A 80 -16.38 12.91 9.08
C ALA A 80 -17.57 13.25 8.16
N GLY A 81 -18.75 12.77 8.54
CA GLY A 81 -20.01 12.96 7.81
C GLY A 81 -20.11 12.27 6.46
N LEU A 82 -19.10 11.48 6.06
CA LEU A 82 -19.08 10.82 4.76
C LEU A 82 -20.16 9.73 4.69
N ARG A 83 -21.03 9.82 3.69
CA ARG A 83 -22.07 8.82 3.42
C ARG A 83 -21.74 8.08 2.13
N VAL A 84 -21.78 6.75 2.20
CA VAL A 84 -21.59 5.89 1.03
C VAL A 84 -22.81 5.01 0.86
N ASP A 85 -23.35 5.00 -0.36
CA ASP A 85 -24.51 4.17 -0.71
C ASP A 85 -24.13 2.68 -0.71
N ARG A 86 -25.06 1.83 -0.26
CA ARG A 86 -24.86 0.37 -0.17
C ARG A 86 -24.58 -0.33 -1.50
N SER A 87 -24.96 0.28 -2.62
CA SER A 87 -24.66 -0.24 -3.97
C SER A 87 -23.19 -0.07 -4.38
N LYS A 88 -22.41 0.70 -3.61
CA LYS A 88 -21.01 1.00 -3.89
C LYS A 88 -20.08 0.06 -3.15
N VAL A 89 -18.87 -0.08 -3.70
CA VAL A 89 -17.77 -0.76 -3.03
C VAL A 89 -16.84 0.28 -2.44
N VAL A 90 -16.45 0.09 -1.18
CA VAL A 90 -15.45 0.91 -0.50
C VAL A 90 -14.17 0.09 -0.37
N LEU A 91 -13.09 0.60 -0.96
CA LEU A 91 -11.77 0.00 -0.91
C LEU A 91 -10.91 0.72 0.12
N ASN A 92 -10.66 0.05 1.25
CA ASN A 92 -9.80 0.51 2.32
C ASN A 92 -8.33 0.15 2.02
N VAL A 93 -7.48 1.16 1.79
CA VAL A 93 -6.04 0.96 1.58
C VAL A 93 -5.21 1.57 2.72
N MET A 94 -5.86 1.85 3.86
CA MET A 94 -5.19 2.42 5.02
C MET A 94 -4.42 1.34 5.78
N ALA A 95 -3.13 1.59 6.01
CA ALA A 95 -2.29 0.72 6.83
C ALA A 95 -2.79 0.68 8.29
N GLY A 96 -2.93 -0.52 8.85
CA GLY A 96 -3.32 -0.73 10.25
C GLY A 96 -4.75 -0.27 10.60
N VAL A 97 -5.66 -0.22 9.63
CA VAL A 97 -7.09 0.05 9.83
C VAL A 97 -7.89 -1.09 9.24
N THR A 98 -8.65 -1.79 10.08
CA THR A 98 -9.50 -2.91 9.66
C THR A 98 -10.75 -2.41 8.94
N ASN A 99 -11.48 -3.30 8.25
CA ASN A 99 -12.79 -2.95 7.69
C ASN A 99 -13.81 -2.63 8.78
N ASP A 100 -13.72 -3.27 9.95
CA ASP A 100 -14.61 -2.98 11.08
C ASP A 100 -14.33 -1.60 11.68
N ASP A 101 -13.05 -1.20 11.79
CA ASP A 101 -12.68 0.16 12.18
C ASP A 101 -13.23 1.19 11.20
N LEU A 102 -13.06 0.97 9.90
CA LEU A 102 -13.58 1.86 8.86
C LEU A 102 -15.11 1.93 8.93
N ARG A 103 -15.78 0.78 9.11
CA ARG A 103 -17.24 0.73 9.27
C ARG A 103 -17.68 1.56 10.48
N SER A 104 -16.97 1.47 11.60
CA SER A 104 -17.25 2.27 12.80
C SER A 104 -17.16 3.77 12.50
N VAL A 105 -16.06 4.22 11.87
CA VAL A 105 -15.85 5.64 11.48
C VAL A 105 -16.99 6.16 10.59
N LEU A 106 -17.39 5.39 9.59
CA LEU A 106 -18.46 5.76 8.66
C LEU A 106 -19.86 5.74 9.31
N THR A 107 -20.03 5.06 10.45
CA THR A 107 -21.31 4.94 11.16
C THR A 107 -21.48 6.01 12.25
N THR A 108 -20.41 6.33 12.97
CA THR A 108 -20.47 7.20 14.15
C THR A 108 -20.93 8.62 13.83
N ASP A 109 -20.64 9.13 12.63
CA ASP A 109 -20.93 10.54 12.32
C ASP A 109 -22.31 10.77 11.68
N THR A 110 -23.00 9.71 11.23
CA THR A 110 -24.41 9.81 10.80
C THR A 110 -25.39 10.09 11.94
N THR A 111 -24.97 9.94 13.20
CA THR A 111 -25.85 10.03 14.38
C THR A 111 -25.88 11.41 15.04
N ARG A 112 -25.07 12.38 14.61
CA ARG A 112 -24.95 13.68 15.30
C ARG A 112 -26.04 14.70 14.96
N THR A 113 -26.99 14.40 14.07
CA THR A 113 -27.95 15.41 13.56
C THR A 113 -29.42 15.21 13.97
N THR A 114 -29.87 14.11 14.57
CA THR A 114 -31.29 14.00 14.99
C THR A 114 -31.48 13.18 16.26
N ARG A 115 -31.84 13.86 17.36
CA ARG A 115 -32.22 13.30 18.68
C ARG A 115 -33.55 12.53 18.68
N ALA A 116 -33.99 11.97 17.55
CA ALA A 116 -35.32 11.36 17.46
C ALA A 116 -35.46 10.28 16.38
N THR A 117 -34.45 9.41 16.19
CA THR A 117 -34.65 8.04 15.66
C THR A 117 -33.33 7.30 15.73
N ARG A 118 -33.26 6.34 16.64
CA ARG A 118 -32.05 5.59 16.98
C ARG A 118 -31.95 4.36 16.07
N THR A 119 -31.74 4.57 14.77
CA THR A 119 -31.50 3.50 13.76
C THR A 119 -30.96 4.09 12.45
N ALA A 120 -29.85 4.84 12.48
CA ALA A 120 -29.04 4.95 11.26
C ALA A 120 -28.22 3.66 11.19
N PRO A 121 -28.42 2.78 10.19
CA PRO A 121 -27.64 1.57 10.09
C PRO A 121 -26.18 1.94 9.86
N ALA A 122 -25.27 1.09 10.36
CA ALA A 122 -23.89 1.13 9.94
C ALA A 122 -23.80 1.13 8.42
N THR A 123 -22.74 1.70 7.84
CA THR A 123 -22.58 1.67 6.38
C THR A 123 -22.78 0.24 5.85
N GLU A 124 -23.78 0.06 4.99
CA GLU A 124 -24.11 -1.22 4.36
C GLU A 124 -23.29 -1.46 3.10
N ALA A 125 -22.41 -0.52 2.73
CA ALA A 125 -21.51 -0.68 1.60
C ALA A 125 -20.55 -1.86 1.82
N THR A 126 -20.24 -2.56 0.73
CA THR A 126 -19.25 -3.62 0.76
C THR A 126 -17.86 -3.02 0.99
N LEU A 127 -17.19 -3.45 2.06
CA LEU A 127 -15.84 -3.02 2.40
C LEU A 127 -14.84 -4.10 2.00
N VAL A 128 -13.79 -3.69 1.30
CA VAL A 128 -12.66 -4.54 0.90
C VAL A 128 -11.38 -3.83 1.31
N ARG A 129 -10.42 -4.54 1.90
CA ARG A 129 -9.07 -4.07 2.17
C ARG A 129 -8.15 -4.44 1.01
N ALA A 130 -7.15 -3.60 0.76
CA ALA A 130 -6.06 -3.94 -0.14
C ALA A 130 -4.73 -3.34 0.32
N ILE A 131 -3.63 -3.93 -0.15
CA ILE A 131 -2.25 -3.49 0.12
C ILE A 131 -1.57 -3.04 -1.19
N PRO A 132 -2.02 -1.94 -1.82
CA PRO A 132 -1.31 -1.42 -2.98
C PRO A 132 0.03 -0.83 -2.55
N LEU A 133 1.07 -1.09 -3.34
CA LEU A 133 2.36 -0.41 -3.24
C LEU A 133 2.47 0.63 -4.36
N PRO A 134 3.39 1.62 -4.25
CA PRO A 134 3.58 2.61 -5.31
C PRO A 134 3.81 2.01 -6.72
N SER A 135 4.31 0.78 -6.78
CA SER A 135 4.52 -0.01 -8.01
C SER A 135 3.25 -0.32 -8.82
N VAL A 136 2.05 -0.06 -8.27
CA VAL A 136 0.81 -0.12 -9.05
C VAL A 136 0.80 0.90 -10.20
N ARG A 137 1.61 1.97 -10.15
CA ARG A 137 1.74 2.90 -11.28
C ARG A 137 2.39 2.25 -12.50
N GLU A 138 3.36 1.37 -12.28
CA GLU A 138 4.04 0.60 -13.35
C GLU A 138 3.34 -0.72 -13.66
N ARG A 139 2.30 -1.07 -12.89
CA ARG A 139 1.59 -2.35 -12.97
C ARG A 139 2.50 -3.56 -12.79
N SER A 140 3.49 -3.42 -11.93
CA SER A 140 4.58 -4.39 -11.78
C SER A 140 4.54 -5.11 -10.43
N SER A 141 3.40 -5.13 -9.75
CA SER A 141 3.25 -5.78 -8.45
C SER A 141 1.84 -6.31 -8.24
N VAL A 142 1.76 -7.50 -7.66
CA VAL A 142 0.50 -8.08 -7.19
C VAL A 142 0.01 -7.34 -5.94
N THR A 143 -1.28 -7.04 -5.89
CA THR A 143 -1.93 -6.41 -4.74
C THR A 143 -2.77 -7.43 -3.97
N VAL A 144 -2.52 -7.56 -2.67
CA VAL A 144 -3.30 -8.43 -1.78
C VAL A 144 -4.66 -7.80 -1.48
N THR A 145 -5.74 -8.59 -1.51
CA THR A 145 -7.12 -8.14 -1.23
C THR A 145 -7.83 -9.03 -0.20
N TYR A 146 -8.67 -8.43 0.65
CA TYR A 146 -9.52 -9.16 1.59
C TYR A 146 -10.77 -8.37 2.05
N PRO A 147 -11.97 -8.97 2.12
CA PRO A 147 -12.34 -10.22 1.47
C PRO A 147 -12.26 -10.09 -0.05
N SER A 148 -12.18 -11.23 -0.77
CA SER A 148 -12.25 -11.22 -2.23
C SER A 148 -13.54 -10.56 -2.71
N HIS A 149 -13.43 -9.73 -3.73
CA HIS A 149 -14.57 -9.09 -4.37
C HIS A 149 -14.30 -8.94 -5.87
N PRO A 150 -15.14 -9.51 -6.77
CA PRO A 150 -14.84 -9.60 -8.20
C PRO A 150 -14.46 -8.27 -8.86
N ALA A 151 -15.14 -7.18 -8.48
CA ALA A 151 -14.82 -5.86 -9.02
C ALA A 151 -13.44 -5.35 -8.57
N VAL A 152 -13.09 -5.55 -7.29
CA VAL A 152 -11.80 -5.09 -6.73
C VAL A 152 -10.66 -5.94 -7.26
N ASP A 153 -10.86 -7.25 -7.36
CA ASP A 153 -9.86 -8.16 -7.90
C ASP A 153 -9.60 -7.83 -9.38
N THR A 154 -10.66 -7.64 -10.19
CA THR A 154 -10.53 -7.18 -11.59
C THR A 154 -9.84 -5.81 -11.70
N PHE A 155 -10.04 -4.92 -10.73
CA PHE A 155 -9.38 -3.62 -10.69
C PHE A 155 -7.87 -3.75 -10.47
N PHE A 156 -7.44 -4.61 -9.56
CA PHE A 156 -6.01 -4.83 -9.32
C PHE A 156 -5.34 -5.72 -10.37
N GLU A 157 -6.06 -6.60 -11.05
CA GLU A 157 -5.56 -7.30 -12.25
C GLU A 157 -5.10 -6.30 -13.33
N GLN A 158 -5.80 -5.18 -13.49
CA GLN A 158 -5.39 -4.11 -14.41
C GLN A 158 -4.19 -3.29 -13.90
N LEU A 159 -3.83 -3.45 -12.63
CA LEU A 159 -2.75 -2.71 -11.95
C LEU A 159 -1.57 -3.60 -11.57
N GLY A 160 -1.43 -4.77 -12.20
CA GLY A 160 -0.29 -5.66 -12.05
C GLY A 160 -0.61 -7.03 -11.44
N GLY A 161 -1.82 -7.23 -10.93
CA GLY A 161 -2.30 -8.52 -10.41
C GLY A 161 -3.03 -8.38 -9.08
N ALA A 162 -3.96 -9.29 -8.80
CA ALA A 162 -4.64 -9.40 -7.52
C ALA A 162 -4.29 -10.73 -6.82
N LEU A 163 -4.13 -10.68 -5.50
CA LEU A 163 -4.02 -11.86 -4.65
C LEU A 163 -5.09 -11.81 -3.56
N PRO A 164 -6.29 -12.35 -3.81
CA PRO A 164 -7.31 -12.46 -2.79
C PRO A 164 -6.90 -13.52 -1.76
N VAL A 165 -6.92 -13.16 -0.47
CA VAL A 165 -6.57 -14.06 0.63
C VAL A 165 -7.81 -14.54 1.38
N ALA A 166 -7.65 -15.65 2.12
CA ALA A 166 -8.77 -16.35 2.76
C ALA A 166 -9.35 -15.62 3.98
N ASP A 167 -8.50 -14.96 4.77
CA ASP A 167 -8.89 -14.31 6.02
C ASP A 167 -8.01 -13.08 6.35
N GLU A 168 -8.45 -12.30 7.34
CA GLU A 168 -7.74 -11.12 7.86
C GLU A 168 -6.35 -11.51 8.40
N ALA A 169 -6.20 -12.69 8.98
CA ALA A 169 -4.93 -13.14 9.56
C ALA A 169 -3.84 -13.35 8.49
N ALA A 170 -4.21 -13.87 7.32
CA ALA A 170 -3.34 -13.96 6.15
C ALA A 170 -3.04 -12.57 5.55
N PHE A 171 -4.04 -11.69 5.48
CA PHE A 171 -3.86 -10.31 5.02
C PHE A 171 -2.80 -9.58 5.87
N ASP A 172 -2.87 -9.71 7.19
CA ASP A 172 -1.93 -9.05 8.10
C ASP A 172 -0.50 -9.59 7.96
N VAL A 173 -0.32 -10.89 7.65
CA VAL A 173 1.01 -11.44 7.33
C VAL A 173 1.61 -10.76 6.11
N PHE A 174 0.85 -10.62 5.02
CA PHE A 174 1.32 -9.91 3.83
C PHE A 174 1.58 -8.43 4.11
N SER A 175 0.75 -7.80 4.95
CA SER A 175 0.98 -6.41 5.40
C SER A 175 2.31 -6.28 6.15
N ALA A 176 2.64 -7.22 7.05
CA ALA A 176 3.91 -7.23 7.77
C ALA A 176 5.12 -7.35 6.82
N LEU A 177 5.02 -8.19 5.77
CA LEU A 177 6.09 -8.33 4.77
C LEU A 177 6.43 -7.01 4.09
N THR A 178 5.44 -6.15 3.80
CA THR A 178 5.70 -4.84 3.18
C THR A 178 6.52 -3.90 4.05
N GLY A 179 6.55 -4.12 5.37
CA GLY A 179 7.37 -3.35 6.33
C GLY A 179 8.87 -3.49 6.08
N THR A 180 9.30 -4.50 5.32
CA THR A 180 10.73 -4.78 5.06
C THR A 180 11.35 -3.93 3.94
N LEU A 181 10.54 -3.21 3.16
CA LEU A 181 11.01 -2.45 1.99
C LEU A 181 12.05 -1.38 2.37
N THR A 182 11.85 -0.68 3.49
CA THR A 182 12.78 0.37 3.94
C THR A 182 14.07 -0.22 4.51
N THR A 183 13.99 -1.39 5.16
CA THR A 183 15.17 -2.16 5.58
C THR A 183 16.05 -2.54 4.38
N HIS A 184 15.44 -2.91 3.25
CA HIS A 184 16.20 -3.16 2.02
C HIS A 184 16.95 -1.91 1.53
N TYR A 185 16.29 -0.74 1.50
CA TYR A 185 16.97 0.50 1.13
C TYR A 185 18.07 0.89 2.12
N ALA A 186 17.88 0.67 3.42
CA ALA A 186 18.90 0.90 4.43
C ALA A 186 20.11 -0.03 4.25
N TYR A 187 19.88 -1.29 3.88
CA TYR A 187 20.95 -2.22 3.51
C TYR A 187 21.77 -1.68 2.31
N LEU A 188 21.10 -1.24 1.24
CA LEU A 188 21.78 -0.65 0.08
C LEU A 188 22.57 0.62 0.44
N ALA A 189 21.98 1.50 1.26
CA ALA A 189 22.65 2.72 1.74
C ALA A 189 23.87 2.42 2.63
N THR A 190 23.83 1.31 3.37
CA THR A 190 24.97 0.84 4.16
C THR A 190 26.11 0.39 3.25
N LEU A 191 25.81 -0.33 2.16
CA LEU A 191 26.82 -0.74 1.17
C LEU A 191 27.49 0.46 0.49
N THR A 192 26.71 1.46 0.08
CA THR A 192 27.26 2.67 -0.57
C THR A 192 28.12 3.48 0.40
N SER A 193 27.69 3.61 1.66
CA SER A 193 28.46 4.28 2.72
C SER A 193 29.77 3.55 3.03
N TRP A 194 29.75 2.21 3.08
CA TRP A 194 30.94 1.41 3.27
C TRP A 194 31.95 1.59 2.13
N ALA A 195 31.49 1.58 0.87
CA ALA A 195 32.34 1.83 -0.28
C ALA A 195 32.96 3.23 -0.25
N ALA A 196 32.19 4.25 0.13
CA ALA A 196 32.69 5.61 0.30
C ALA A 196 33.77 5.71 1.38
N GLY A 197 33.61 4.98 2.49
CA GLY A 197 34.65 4.86 3.53
C GLY A 197 35.96 4.23 3.05
N HIS A 198 35.95 3.56 1.89
CA HIS A 198 37.13 2.98 1.24
C HIS A 198 37.64 3.84 0.05
N GLY A 199 37.24 5.11 -0.02
CA GLY A 199 37.75 6.06 -1.01
C GLY A 199 37.03 6.06 -2.36
N ILE A 200 35.91 5.33 -2.50
CA ILE A 200 35.09 5.40 -3.71
C ILE A 200 34.22 6.67 -3.68
N PRO A 201 34.16 7.47 -4.77
CA PRO A 201 33.24 8.61 -4.83
C PRO A 201 31.79 8.17 -4.57
N ALA A 202 31.07 8.92 -3.75
CA ALA A 202 29.72 8.55 -3.31
C ALA A 202 28.74 8.32 -4.49
N HIS A 203 28.82 9.17 -5.52
CA HIS A 203 28.05 9.01 -6.76
C HIS A 203 28.33 7.67 -7.45
N ASP A 204 29.60 7.27 -7.54
CA ASP A 204 30.00 6.05 -8.24
C ASP A 204 29.58 4.81 -7.45
N ALA A 205 29.72 4.86 -6.12
CA ALA A 205 29.23 3.80 -5.23
C ALA A 205 27.72 3.62 -5.35
N GLU A 206 26.95 4.71 -5.34
CA GLU A 206 25.50 4.67 -5.49
C GLU A 206 25.08 4.17 -6.88
N HIS A 207 25.72 4.67 -7.95
CA HIS A 207 25.46 4.23 -9.32
C HIS A 207 25.69 2.73 -9.48
N TYR A 208 26.82 2.23 -8.97
CA TYR A 208 27.18 0.82 -9.03
C TYR A 208 26.20 -0.07 -8.24
N VAL A 209 25.92 0.27 -6.97
CA VAL A 209 25.02 -0.51 -6.11
C VAL A 209 23.59 -0.54 -6.68
N ARG A 210 23.08 0.59 -7.18
CA ARG A 210 21.77 0.65 -7.84
C ARG A 210 21.71 -0.29 -9.04
N GLY A 211 22.69 -0.22 -9.94
CA GLY A 211 22.74 -1.08 -11.13
C GLY A 211 22.80 -2.58 -10.77
N LEU A 212 23.62 -2.93 -9.78
CA LEU A 212 23.77 -4.30 -9.30
C LEU A 212 22.46 -4.85 -8.75
N PHE A 213 21.82 -4.15 -7.81
CA PHE A 213 20.60 -4.65 -7.17
C PHE A 213 19.35 -4.50 -8.03
N GLN A 214 19.35 -3.60 -9.02
CA GLN A 214 18.32 -3.61 -10.05
C GLN A 214 18.39 -4.88 -10.91
N ALA A 215 19.59 -5.38 -11.24
CA ALA A 215 19.74 -6.65 -11.96
C ALA A 215 19.26 -7.84 -11.12
N VAL A 216 19.58 -7.86 -9.82
CA VAL A 216 19.06 -8.87 -8.88
C VAL A 216 17.53 -8.80 -8.80
N GLY A 217 16.96 -7.60 -8.67
CA GLY A 217 15.51 -7.39 -8.64
C GLY A 217 14.81 -7.89 -9.90
N ARG A 218 15.40 -7.68 -11.09
CA ARG A 218 14.86 -8.23 -12.35
C ARG A 218 14.82 -9.76 -12.36
N ALA A 219 15.79 -10.43 -11.73
CA ALA A 219 15.82 -11.88 -11.68
C ALA A 219 14.65 -12.48 -10.86
N LEU A 220 14.01 -11.68 -9.98
CA LEU A 220 12.83 -12.11 -9.21
C LEU A 220 11.60 -12.35 -10.10
N GLY A 221 11.58 -11.81 -11.32
CA GLY A 221 10.50 -12.07 -12.28
C GLY A 221 10.54 -13.46 -12.91
N ASP A 222 11.61 -14.25 -12.67
CA ASP A 222 11.66 -15.64 -13.12
C ASP A 222 11.08 -16.58 -12.07
N GLU A 223 9.78 -16.83 -12.18
CA GLU A 223 9.03 -17.71 -11.27
C GLU A 223 9.34 -19.20 -11.47
N THR A 224 10.17 -19.59 -12.46
CA THR A 224 10.59 -20.99 -12.65
C THR A 224 11.66 -21.43 -11.65
N ARG A 225 12.27 -20.48 -10.93
CA ARG A 225 13.33 -20.72 -9.95
C ARG A 225 12.88 -20.24 -8.57
N SER A 226 13.20 -21.03 -7.54
CA SER A 226 12.99 -20.60 -6.15
C SER A 226 13.97 -19.49 -5.76
N LEU A 227 13.63 -18.72 -4.72
CA LEU A 227 14.54 -17.71 -4.15
C LEU A 227 15.88 -18.33 -3.70
N GLN A 228 15.85 -19.54 -3.15
CA GLN A 228 17.06 -20.28 -2.77
C GLN A 228 17.92 -20.62 -4.00
N LYS A 229 17.28 -20.99 -5.12
CA LYS A 229 17.98 -21.27 -6.38
C LYS A 229 18.59 -19.99 -6.97
N LEU A 230 17.84 -18.88 -6.98
CA LEU A 230 18.37 -17.58 -7.39
C LEU A 230 19.59 -17.15 -6.56
N SER A 231 19.55 -17.35 -5.23
CA SER A 231 20.70 -17.10 -4.36
C SER A 231 21.89 -18.00 -4.72
N ALA A 232 21.65 -19.31 -4.87
CA ALA A 232 22.70 -20.28 -5.19
C ALA A 232 23.36 -20.02 -6.56
N ASP A 233 22.60 -19.52 -7.55
CA ASP A 233 23.12 -19.14 -8.87
C ASP A 233 24.15 -17.99 -8.79
N HIS A 234 24.12 -17.19 -7.72
CA HIS A 234 25.08 -16.12 -7.47
C HIS A 234 26.24 -16.54 -6.54
N GLU A 235 26.29 -17.79 -6.09
CA GLU A 235 27.33 -18.28 -5.17
C GLU A 235 28.34 -19.18 -5.89
N THR A 236 29.61 -18.97 -5.59
CA THR A 236 30.68 -19.94 -5.86
C THR A 236 31.12 -20.56 -4.53
N PRO A 237 31.39 -21.88 -4.44
CA PRO A 237 31.83 -22.50 -3.19
C PRO A 237 33.05 -21.81 -2.57
N ARG A 238 32.93 -21.42 -1.30
CA ARG A 238 33.87 -20.61 -0.50
C ARG A 238 34.12 -19.20 -1.07
N GLY A 239 33.21 -18.70 -1.90
CA GLY A 239 33.27 -17.39 -2.53
C GLY A 239 32.72 -16.27 -1.64
N ASN A 240 32.81 -15.04 -2.16
CA ASN A 240 32.43 -13.84 -1.41
C ASN A 240 30.94 -13.80 -1.05
N ASN A 241 30.05 -14.14 -1.99
CA ASN A 241 28.60 -14.11 -1.74
C ASN A 241 28.18 -15.11 -0.65
N GLU A 242 28.66 -16.36 -0.75
CA GLU A 242 28.40 -17.39 0.28
C GLU A 242 28.94 -16.95 1.64
N ARG A 243 30.19 -16.44 1.69
CA ARG A 243 30.81 -15.99 2.94
C ARG A 243 30.01 -14.86 3.60
N ILE A 244 29.62 -13.84 2.83
CA ILE A 244 28.84 -12.72 3.38
C ILE A 244 27.47 -13.20 3.83
N ARG A 245 26.73 -13.98 3.01
CA ARG A 245 25.40 -14.49 3.38
C ARG A 245 25.45 -15.31 4.65
N THR A 246 26.39 -16.24 4.78
CA THR A 246 26.47 -17.15 5.94
C THR A 246 27.02 -16.50 7.20
N THR A 247 27.77 -15.39 7.07
CA THR A 247 28.27 -14.64 8.24
C THR A 247 27.29 -13.56 8.70
N TRP A 248 26.63 -12.87 7.77
CA TRP A 248 25.70 -11.78 8.09
C TRP A 248 24.27 -12.24 8.26
N PHE A 249 23.79 -13.17 7.44
CA PHE A 249 22.41 -13.68 7.50
C PHE A 249 22.42 -15.12 8.02
N ASP A 250 23.02 -15.28 9.20
CA ASP A 250 23.07 -16.52 9.94
C ASP A 250 21.74 -16.80 10.68
N GLU A 251 21.71 -17.87 11.47
CA GLU A 251 20.52 -18.27 12.24
C GLU A 251 20.09 -17.20 13.26
N THR A 252 21.05 -16.48 13.86
CA THR A 252 20.75 -15.43 14.83
C THR A 252 20.03 -14.26 14.15
N ASN A 253 20.59 -13.73 13.07
CA ASN A 253 19.97 -12.60 12.37
C ASN A 253 18.67 -12.97 11.66
N ALA A 254 18.55 -14.21 11.15
CA ALA A 254 17.29 -14.71 10.64
C ALA A 254 16.21 -14.78 11.74
N THR A 255 16.56 -15.26 12.93
CA THR A 255 15.64 -15.31 14.08
C THR A 255 15.24 -13.90 14.55
N THR A 256 16.18 -12.95 14.60
CA THR A 256 15.88 -11.55 14.93
C THR A 256 14.91 -10.92 13.94
N LEU A 257 15.08 -11.18 12.64
CA LEU A 257 14.15 -10.70 11.62
C LEU A 257 12.75 -11.30 11.83
N SER A 258 12.66 -12.61 12.04
CA SER A 258 11.39 -13.29 12.29
C SER A 258 10.68 -12.72 13.53
N SER A 259 11.40 -12.53 14.64
CA SER A 259 10.84 -11.91 15.85
C SER A 259 10.34 -10.49 15.60
N THR A 260 11.06 -9.70 14.80
CA THR A 260 10.66 -8.33 14.46
C THR A 260 9.38 -8.32 13.61
N LEU A 261 9.24 -9.29 12.70
CA LEU A 261 8.03 -9.47 11.90
C LEU A 261 6.85 -9.94 12.77
N ASP A 262 7.09 -10.83 13.73
CA ASP A 262 6.08 -11.29 14.68
C ASP A 262 5.55 -10.15 15.55
N ASP A 263 6.45 -9.27 16.03
CA ASP A 263 6.08 -8.08 16.80
C ASP A 263 5.21 -7.13 15.96
N LEU A 264 5.61 -6.85 14.71
CA LEU A 264 4.81 -6.03 13.79
C LEU A 264 3.45 -6.67 13.48
N LEU A 265 3.42 -7.99 13.27
CA LEU A 265 2.19 -8.74 13.01
C LEU A 265 1.24 -8.67 14.21
N SER A 266 1.77 -8.74 15.43
CA SER A 266 1.00 -8.56 16.66
C SER A 266 0.35 -7.16 16.73
N ASP A 267 1.12 -6.12 16.42
CA ASP A 267 0.64 -4.73 16.36
C ASP A 267 -0.42 -4.50 15.27
N LEU A 268 -0.30 -5.18 14.12
CA LEU A 268 -1.29 -5.09 13.03
C LEU A 268 -2.63 -5.75 13.42
N ARG A 269 -2.58 -6.88 14.12
CA ARG A 269 -3.75 -7.62 14.61
C ARG A 269 -4.43 -6.94 15.79
N HIS A 270 -3.67 -6.20 16.59
CA HIS A 270 -4.16 -5.47 17.75
C HIS A 270 -3.69 -4.01 17.67
N PRO A 271 -4.23 -3.22 16.71
CA PRO A 271 -3.79 -1.85 16.52
C PRO A 271 -3.94 -1.10 17.84
N PRO A 272 -2.89 -0.44 18.35
CA PRO A 272 -3.01 0.28 19.60
C PRO A 272 -4.09 1.35 19.46
N ASP A 273 -4.89 1.50 20.51
CA ASP A 273 -5.87 2.57 20.67
C ASP A 273 -5.12 3.89 20.86
N HIS A 274 -4.58 4.43 19.77
CA HIS A 274 -3.85 5.69 19.78
C HIS A 274 -4.84 6.86 19.82
N ALA A 275 -5.50 7.00 20.97
CA ALA A 275 -6.04 8.28 21.42
C ALA A 275 -4.93 9.26 21.84
N HIS A 276 -3.67 8.81 22.00
CA HIS A 276 -2.50 9.66 22.24
C HIS A 276 -1.30 9.22 21.37
N PRO A 277 -0.56 10.17 20.77
CA PRO A 277 0.67 9.85 20.05
C PRO A 277 1.71 9.34 21.05
N ARG A 278 2.40 8.24 20.72
CA ARG A 278 3.64 7.88 21.40
C ARG A 278 4.61 9.05 21.13
N THR A 279 4.89 9.83 22.16
CA THR A 279 6.08 10.68 22.17
C THR A 279 7.26 9.73 22.17
N THR A 280 7.88 9.53 21.00
CA THR A 280 9.22 8.92 20.96
C THR A 280 10.23 9.91 21.54
N PRO A 281 11.25 9.39 22.26
CA PRO A 281 12.30 10.21 22.86
C PRO A 281 13.18 10.91 21.82
#